data_AF-A0A813GQA5-F1
#
_entry.id   AF-A0A813GQA5-F1
#
_cell.length_a   1.000
_cell.length_b   1.000
_cell.length_c   1.000
_cell.angle_alpha   90.00
_cell.angle_beta   90.00
_cell.angle_gamma   90.00
#
_symmetry.space_group_name_H-M   'P 1'
#
loop_
_entity.id
_entity.type
_entity.pdbx_description
1 polymer ?
#
loop_
_entity_poly.entity_id
_entity_poly.type
_entity_poly.pdbx_seq_one_letter_code
_entity_poly.pdbx_strand_id
1 'polypeptide(L)'
;LELLRAGRGVLDVAGGGGDLAFELLNLNGIEATCIDPRPPGLAKSIKMWERGLYWRNPVWRKWNGESPQDGIPPPQSPQHAQLLFCDETTSWAREVANSGGKLSAKSLAWFSRTLEETRQLSWTTGAFHEDGERSGRSDNDGPDSAPHRPPSFYPTHLRNLPSLETPLTEAKSKATNPADDLCDQCDKLSCDTRVSTDSTQAAGIPDDVDAGTARTVADVFTGCSAVVGIHPDQAAGHIVEFAVATRKPFLVVPCCVYSSAFPKRMLPDGQPVKTWEQFIEYLMSLAPGSQRHTLDFEGRNVAVYWSPDW
;
A
#
# COMPACT_ATOMS: atom_id res chain seq x y z
N LEU A 1 16.14 -11.00 13.54
CA LEU A 1 16.50 -10.83 12.11
C LEU A 1 16.17 -12.06 11.29
N GLU A 2 16.59 -13.26 11.70
CA GLU A 2 16.30 -14.50 10.97
C GLU A 2 14.80 -14.74 10.75
N LEU A 3 13.97 -14.52 11.79
CA LEU A 3 12.51 -14.59 11.66
C LEU A 3 11.99 -13.69 10.54
N LEU A 4 12.45 -12.43 10.47
CA LEU A 4 12.00 -11.47 9.46
C LEU A 4 12.46 -11.82 8.04
N ARG A 5 13.52 -12.63 7.89
CA ARG A 5 14.03 -13.10 6.60
C ARG A 5 13.37 -14.41 6.14
N ALA A 6 12.48 -14.99 6.95
CA ALA A 6 11.77 -16.21 6.60
C ALA A 6 10.58 -15.94 5.68
N GLY A 7 10.13 -16.98 4.97
CA GLY A 7 8.90 -16.93 4.17
C GLY A 7 8.94 -15.86 3.08
N ARG A 8 7.92 -15.01 3.04
CA ARG A 8 7.78 -13.86 2.12
C ARG A 8 8.18 -12.53 2.80
N GLY A 9 8.91 -12.59 3.91
CA GLY A 9 9.41 -11.44 4.63
C GLY A 9 8.32 -10.61 5.33
N VAL A 10 8.52 -9.30 5.41
CA VAL A 10 7.68 -8.37 6.18
C VAL A 10 6.53 -7.82 5.34
N LEU A 11 5.33 -7.83 5.91
CA LEU A 11 4.18 -7.13 5.34
C LEU A 11 4.11 -5.71 5.92
N ASP A 12 4.42 -4.70 5.11
CA ASP A 12 4.41 -3.27 5.47
C ASP A 12 3.04 -2.66 5.13
N VAL A 13 2.15 -2.59 6.12
CA VAL A 13 0.76 -2.17 5.95
C VAL A 13 0.60 -0.67 6.15
N ALA A 14 -0.09 -0.03 5.20
CA ALA A 14 -0.21 1.43 5.08
C ALA A 14 1.16 2.12 4.98
N GLY A 15 2.13 1.46 4.34
CA GLY A 15 3.52 1.93 4.17
C GLY A 15 3.70 3.07 3.16
N GLY A 16 2.62 3.52 2.54
CA GLY A 16 2.64 4.62 1.59
C GLY A 16 3.42 4.36 0.34
N GLY A 17 4.43 5.19 0.09
CA GLY A 17 5.30 5.03 -1.07
C GLY A 17 6.21 3.80 -1.00
N GLY A 18 6.22 3.08 0.13
CA GLY A 18 7.05 1.89 0.35
C GLY A 18 8.45 2.20 0.88
N ASP A 19 8.66 3.34 1.56
CA ASP A 19 9.97 3.74 2.08
C ASP A 19 10.49 2.72 3.12
N LEU A 20 9.65 2.25 4.04
CA LEU A 20 10.03 1.23 5.03
C LEU A 20 10.36 -0.10 4.34
N ALA A 21 9.51 -0.57 3.42
CA ALA A 21 9.78 -1.76 2.63
C ALA A 21 11.10 -1.67 1.84
N PHE A 22 11.42 -0.49 1.30
CA PHE A 22 12.68 -0.24 0.60
C PHE A 22 13.89 -0.34 1.54
N GLU A 23 13.80 0.24 2.74
CA GLU A 23 14.86 0.20 3.74
C GLU A 23 15.07 -1.21 4.31
N LEU A 24 14.00 -1.97 4.56
CA LEU A 24 14.07 -3.38 4.96
C LEU A 24 14.81 -4.21 3.91
N LEU A 25 14.46 -4.04 2.64
CA LEU A 25 15.07 -4.79 1.54
C LEU A 25 16.54 -4.40 1.34
N ASN A 26 16.80 -3.11 1.13
CA ASN A 26 18.10 -2.66 0.64
C ASN A 26 19.14 -2.48 1.74
N LEU A 27 18.74 -2.02 2.94
CA LEU A 27 19.69 -1.82 4.05
C LEU A 27 19.85 -3.07 4.91
N ASN A 28 18.81 -3.93 4.98
CA ASN A 28 18.78 -5.05 5.92
C ASN A 28 18.74 -6.43 5.25
N GLY A 29 18.54 -6.50 3.93
CA GLY A 29 18.36 -7.78 3.23
C GLY A 29 17.14 -8.55 3.73
N ILE A 30 16.07 -7.83 4.06
CA ILE A 30 14.79 -8.38 4.51
C ILE A 30 13.77 -8.12 3.42
N GLU A 31 13.24 -9.17 2.81
CA GLU A 31 12.14 -9.01 1.85
C GLU A 31 10.96 -8.30 2.53
N ALA A 32 10.34 -7.38 1.80
CA ALA A 32 9.19 -6.66 2.29
C ALA A 32 8.20 -6.37 1.16
N THR A 33 6.91 -6.43 1.49
CA THR A 33 5.83 -6.05 0.60
C THR A 33 5.01 -4.93 1.23
N CYS A 34 4.95 -3.77 0.56
CA CYS A 34 4.09 -2.66 0.95
C CYS A 34 2.64 -2.92 0.52
N ILE A 35 1.69 -2.76 1.44
CA ILE A 35 0.26 -2.77 1.18
C ILE A 35 -0.28 -1.37 1.45
N ASP A 36 -0.48 -0.58 0.40
CA ASP A 36 -1.05 0.77 0.49
C ASP A 36 -1.78 1.08 -0.81
N PRO A 37 -2.94 1.74 -0.78
CA PRO A 37 -3.68 2.09 -1.99
C PRO A 37 -2.92 3.05 -2.92
N ARG A 38 -1.93 3.79 -2.41
CA ARG A 38 -1.11 4.69 -3.22
C ARG A 38 -0.16 3.91 -4.13
N PRO A 39 0.17 4.43 -5.32
CA PRO A 39 1.24 3.86 -6.13
C PRO A 39 2.61 3.97 -5.40
N PRO A 40 3.59 3.11 -5.75
CA PRO A 40 4.93 3.16 -5.18
C PRO A 40 5.59 4.52 -5.41
N GLY A 41 6.27 5.04 -4.38
CA GLY A 41 6.77 6.41 -4.30
C GLY A 41 8.25 6.50 -3.94
N LEU A 42 9.10 5.68 -4.57
CA LEU A 42 10.48 5.43 -4.11
C LEU A 42 11.53 6.43 -4.58
N ALA A 43 11.17 7.46 -5.35
CA ALA A 43 12.12 8.40 -5.96
C ALA A 43 13.05 9.06 -4.93
N LYS A 44 12.52 9.38 -3.74
CA LYS A 44 13.30 9.95 -2.64
C LYS A 44 14.31 8.94 -2.09
N SER A 45 13.87 7.73 -1.80
CA SER A 45 14.68 6.65 -1.21
C SER A 45 15.77 6.18 -2.16
N ILE A 46 15.46 6.05 -3.46
CA ILE A 46 16.45 5.79 -4.53
C ILE A 46 17.49 6.91 -4.59
N LYS A 47 17.06 8.18 -4.64
CA LYS A 47 18.00 9.32 -4.67
C LYS A 47 18.87 9.40 -3.42
N MET A 48 18.34 9.02 -2.26
CA MET A 48 19.11 8.95 -1.01
C MET A 48 20.14 7.81 -1.05
N TRP A 49 19.74 6.65 -1.56
CA TRP A 49 20.61 5.50 -1.77
C TRP A 49 21.77 5.80 -2.72
N GLU A 50 21.50 6.29 -3.93
CA GLU A 50 22.51 6.63 -4.95
C GLU A 50 23.54 7.65 -4.46
N ARG A 51 23.12 8.58 -3.59
CA ARG A 51 23.99 9.60 -3.00
C ARG A 51 24.75 9.13 -1.76
N GLY A 52 24.52 7.88 -1.33
CA GLY A 52 25.07 7.30 -0.12
C GLY A 52 24.58 7.96 1.17
N LEU A 53 23.43 8.63 1.14
CA LEU A 53 22.94 9.41 2.28
C LEU A 53 22.59 8.51 3.48
N TYR A 54 22.16 7.26 3.26
CA TYR A 54 21.87 6.30 4.33
C TYR A 54 23.06 6.01 5.24
N TRP A 55 24.30 6.12 4.74
CA TRP A 55 25.53 5.89 5.52
C TRP A 55 26.26 7.18 5.88
N ARG A 56 26.21 8.18 4.98
CA ARG A 56 26.91 9.46 5.17
C ARG A 56 26.23 10.37 6.19
N ASN A 57 24.92 10.23 6.39
CA ASN A 57 24.19 11.04 7.36
C ASN A 57 24.52 10.57 8.80
N PRO A 58 25.08 11.44 9.66
CA PRO A 58 25.42 11.06 11.04
C PRO A 58 24.24 10.53 11.85
N VAL A 59 23.01 10.99 11.55
CA VAL A 59 21.79 10.54 12.23
C VAL A 59 21.50 9.05 11.98
N TRP A 60 21.76 8.58 10.76
CA TRP A 60 21.45 7.20 10.35
C TRP A 60 22.65 6.27 10.47
N ARG A 61 23.88 6.81 10.44
CA ARG A 61 25.11 6.03 10.55
C ARG A 61 25.16 5.15 11.80
N LYS A 62 24.58 5.59 12.92
CA LYS A 62 24.49 4.80 14.16
C LYS A 62 23.70 3.49 14.00
N TRP A 63 22.78 3.45 13.03
CA TRP A 63 21.93 2.28 12.76
C TRP A 63 22.41 1.49 11.53
N ASN A 64 22.80 2.19 10.47
CA ASN A 64 23.15 1.58 9.17
C ASN A 64 24.63 1.18 9.05
N GLY A 65 25.48 1.64 9.97
CA GLY A 65 26.92 1.36 9.93
C GLY A 65 27.66 2.12 8.83
N GLU A 66 28.77 1.55 8.38
CA GLU A 66 29.62 2.12 7.34
C GLU A 66 29.09 1.83 5.93
N SER A 67 29.46 2.68 4.97
CA SER A 67 29.13 2.48 3.55
C SER A 67 29.78 1.20 3.01
N PRO A 68 29.14 0.52 2.03
CA PRO A 68 29.77 -0.59 1.29
C PRO A 68 31.12 -0.19 0.70
N GLN A 69 32.14 -1.06 0.84
CA GLN A 69 33.51 -0.80 0.39
C GLN A 69 33.63 -0.91 -1.14
N ASP A 70 32.88 -1.82 -1.76
CA ASP A 70 32.89 -2.10 -3.20
C ASP A 70 32.04 -1.10 -4.02
N GLY A 71 31.65 0.02 -3.41
CA GLY A 71 30.71 0.98 -3.97
C GLY A 71 29.25 0.64 -3.67
N ILE A 72 28.35 1.58 -3.95
CA ILE A 72 26.92 1.44 -3.67
C ILE A 72 26.29 0.68 -4.85
N PRO A 73 25.77 -0.54 -4.65
CA PRO A 73 25.13 -1.29 -5.73
C PRO A 73 23.79 -0.65 -6.14
N PRO A 74 23.23 -0.96 -7.31
CA PRO A 74 21.89 -0.52 -7.67
C PRO A 74 20.85 -0.98 -6.63
N PRO A 75 19.91 -0.11 -6.21
CA PRO A 75 18.89 -0.51 -5.26
C PRO A 75 17.87 -1.45 -5.92
N GLN A 76 17.27 -2.32 -5.12
CA GLN A 76 16.16 -3.18 -5.48
C GLN A 76 14.83 -2.53 -5.10
N SER A 77 13.79 -2.78 -5.90
CA SER A 77 12.43 -2.32 -5.60
C SER A 77 11.71 -3.38 -4.75
N PRO A 78 11.16 -3.03 -3.59
CA PRO A 78 10.27 -3.91 -2.84
C PRO A 78 8.99 -4.20 -3.63
N GLN A 79 8.29 -5.26 -3.25
CA GLN A 79 6.95 -5.53 -3.77
C GLN A 79 5.96 -4.48 -3.21
N HIS A 80 4.96 -4.13 -4.01
CA HIS A 80 3.93 -3.16 -3.62
C HIS A 80 2.58 -3.61 -4.17
N ALA A 81 1.62 -3.87 -3.28
CA ALA A 81 0.24 -4.14 -3.65
C ALA A 81 -0.64 -2.93 -3.35
N GLN A 82 -1.29 -2.41 -4.40
CA GLN A 82 -2.22 -1.29 -4.29
C GLN A 82 -3.55 -1.78 -3.75
N LEU A 83 -3.65 -1.86 -2.42
CA LEU A 83 -4.83 -2.33 -1.71
C LEU A 83 -5.03 -1.49 -0.45
N LEU A 84 -6.29 -1.13 -0.18
CA LEU A 84 -6.67 -0.59 1.12
C LEU A 84 -6.73 -1.71 2.16
N PHE A 85 -6.12 -1.51 3.33
CA PHE A 85 -6.15 -2.49 4.42
C PHE A 85 -7.31 -2.19 5.38
N CYS A 86 -8.50 -2.66 5.02
CA CYS A 86 -9.77 -2.47 5.73
C CYS A 86 -10.39 -3.82 6.16
N ASP A 87 -11.63 -3.80 6.67
CA ASP A 87 -12.38 -4.99 7.11
C ASP A 87 -12.48 -6.07 6.01
N GLU A 88 -12.76 -5.67 4.77
CA GLU A 88 -12.89 -6.57 3.62
C GLU A 88 -11.56 -7.25 3.28
N THR A 89 -10.49 -6.46 3.13
CA THR A 89 -9.15 -6.97 2.85
C THR A 89 -8.65 -7.86 3.98
N THR A 90 -8.93 -7.49 5.23
CA THR A 90 -8.58 -8.28 6.41
C THR A 90 -9.30 -9.62 6.41
N SER A 91 -10.60 -9.64 6.12
CA SER A 91 -11.38 -10.87 6.04
C SER A 91 -10.89 -11.78 4.92
N TRP A 92 -10.65 -11.21 3.72
CA TRP A 92 -10.11 -11.96 2.59
C TRP A 92 -8.71 -12.52 2.88
N ALA A 93 -7.80 -11.69 3.41
CA ALA A 93 -6.44 -12.09 3.74
C ALA A 93 -6.41 -13.23 4.78
N ARG A 94 -7.31 -13.17 5.78
CA ARG A 94 -7.47 -14.26 6.77
C ARG A 94 -7.96 -15.55 6.12
N GLU A 95 -8.96 -15.48 5.25
CA GLU A 95 -9.48 -16.65 4.53
C GLU A 95 -8.37 -17.32 3.72
N VAL A 96 -7.61 -16.52 2.98
CA VAL A 96 -6.50 -16.99 2.13
C VAL A 96 -5.35 -17.57 2.96
N ALA A 97 -4.94 -16.89 4.04
CA ALA A 97 -3.89 -17.41 4.90
C ALA A 97 -4.29 -18.74 5.56
N ASN A 98 -5.55 -18.86 6.02
CA ASN A 98 -6.07 -20.08 6.63
C ASN A 98 -6.28 -21.23 5.62
N SER A 99 -6.47 -20.92 4.34
CA SER A 99 -6.56 -21.92 3.27
C SER A 99 -5.20 -22.38 2.75
N GLY A 100 -4.10 -21.82 3.27
CA GLY A 100 -2.75 -22.07 2.81
C GLY A 100 -2.48 -21.47 1.43
N GLY A 101 -3.02 -20.29 1.15
CA GLY A 101 -2.86 -19.58 -0.13
C GLY A 101 -3.80 -20.03 -1.25
N LYS A 102 -4.76 -20.92 -0.96
CA LYS A 102 -5.74 -21.37 -1.97
C LYS A 102 -6.81 -20.31 -2.18
N LEU A 103 -6.94 -19.87 -3.43
CA LEU A 103 -7.95 -18.89 -3.85
C LEU A 103 -9.19 -19.60 -4.41
N SER A 104 -10.36 -19.29 -3.83
CA SER A 104 -11.65 -19.68 -4.41
C SER A 104 -12.03 -18.77 -5.58
N ALA A 105 -12.99 -19.18 -6.41
CA ALA A 105 -13.54 -18.32 -7.46
C ALA A 105 -14.12 -17.02 -6.89
N LYS A 106 -14.74 -17.08 -5.70
CA LYS A 106 -15.25 -15.91 -4.98
C LYS A 106 -14.11 -14.98 -4.54
N SER A 107 -13.01 -15.55 -4.03
CA SER A 107 -11.84 -14.80 -3.57
C SER A 107 -11.16 -14.07 -4.74
N LEU A 108 -11.07 -14.72 -5.91
CA LEU A 108 -10.55 -14.10 -7.14
C LEU A 108 -11.45 -12.96 -7.62
N ALA A 109 -12.77 -13.20 -7.70
CA ALA A 109 -13.72 -12.18 -8.13
C ALA A 109 -13.73 -10.95 -7.21
N TRP A 110 -13.66 -11.17 -5.89
CA TRP A 110 -13.51 -10.08 -4.93
C TRP A 110 -12.23 -9.28 -5.18
N PHE A 111 -11.09 -9.97 -5.36
CA PHE A 111 -9.78 -9.34 -5.50
C PHE A 111 -9.68 -8.48 -6.76
N SER A 112 -10.14 -8.99 -7.91
CA SER A 112 -10.18 -8.23 -9.17
C SER A 112 -10.98 -6.93 -9.01
N ARG A 113 -12.16 -7.01 -8.38
CA ARG A 113 -12.99 -5.83 -8.13
C ARG A 113 -12.29 -4.83 -7.21
N THR A 114 -11.71 -5.28 -6.10
CA THR A 114 -11.04 -4.41 -5.14
C THR A 114 -9.80 -3.73 -5.72
N LEU A 115 -9.04 -4.41 -6.59
CA LEU A 115 -7.94 -3.78 -7.32
C LEU A 115 -8.43 -2.68 -8.26
N GLU A 116 -9.52 -2.93 -8.99
CA GLU A 116 -10.09 -1.93 -9.89
C GLU A 116 -10.59 -0.70 -9.14
N GLU A 117 -11.31 -0.89 -8.03
CA GLU A 117 -11.75 0.18 -7.13
C GLU A 117 -10.54 0.98 -6.60
N THR A 118 -9.48 0.30 -6.17
CA THR A 118 -8.29 0.96 -5.61
C THR A 118 -7.54 1.78 -6.67
N ARG A 119 -7.47 1.31 -7.91
CA ARG A 119 -6.85 2.05 -9.03
C ARG A 119 -7.60 3.33 -9.37
N GLN A 120 -8.89 3.37 -9.10
CA GLN A 120 -9.74 4.55 -9.34
C GLN A 120 -9.69 5.56 -8.20
N LEU A 121 -9.11 5.20 -7.04
CA LEU A 121 -8.92 6.14 -5.94
C LEU A 121 -7.90 7.22 -6.32
N SER A 122 -8.41 8.38 -6.75
CA SER A 122 -7.59 9.57 -6.96
C SER A 122 -7.42 10.33 -5.65
N TRP A 123 -6.18 10.43 -5.17
CA TRP A 123 -5.87 11.21 -3.97
C TRP A 123 -5.90 12.70 -4.31
N THR A 124 -7.03 13.37 -4.11
CA THR A 124 -7.05 14.84 -3.99
C THR A 124 -6.69 15.25 -2.56
N THR A 125 -6.05 16.41 -2.42
CA THR A 125 -5.52 16.91 -1.14
C THR A 125 -6.62 17.08 -0.09
N GLY A 126 -6.86 16.08 0.76
CA GLY A 126 -7.57 16.30 2.02
C GLY A 126 -8.31 15.10 2.64
N ALA A 127 -8.89 14.18 1.87
CA ALA A 127 -9.64 13.03 2.38
C ALA A 127 -10.09 12.09 1.26
N PHE A 128 -10.55 10.89 1.65
CA PHE A 128 -11.26 9.93 0.80
C PHE A 128 -12.55 10.54 0.23
N HIS A 129 -12.69 10.58 -1.10
CA HIS A 129 -13.97 10.80 -1.77
C HIS A 129 -14.11 9.77 -2.91
N GLU A 130 -15.27 9.13 -2.99
CA GLU A 130 -15.71 8.48 -4.22
C GLU A 130 -16.02 9.61 -5.22
N ASP A 131 -15.43 9.55 -6.42
CA ASP A 131 -15.67 10.53 -7.47
C ASP A 131 -17.14 10.45 -7.92
N GLY A 132 -18.02 11.30 -7.38
CA GLY A 132 -19.42 11.18 -7.77
C GLY A 132 -20.52 12.02 -7.14
N GLU A 133 -20.29 13.12 -6.40
CA GLU A 133 -21.40 14.02 -6.06
C GLU A 133 -21.05 15.50 -6.23
N ARG A 134 -21.22 15.97 -7.47
CA ARG A 134 -21.31 17.40 -7.77
C ARG A 134 -22.72 17.88 -7.44
N SER A 135 -23.00 18.19 -6.17
CA SER A 135 -24.20 18.96 -5.81
C SER A 135 -23.81 20.42 -5.59
N GLY A 136 -24.32 21.28 -6.48
CA GLY A 136 -24.10 22.71 -6.42
C GLY A 136 -24.82 23.34 -5.22
N ARG A 137 -24.13 24.24 -4.53
CA ARG A 137 -24.77 25.28 -3.71
C ARG A 137 -23.94 26.57 -3.72
N SER A 138 -24.69 27.65 -3.66
CA SER A 138 -24.45 28.98 -4.19
C SER A 138 -23.32 29.78 -3.56
N ASP A 139 -22.65 30.54 -4.43
CA ASP A 139 -21.79 31.67 -4.14
C ASP A 139 -22.50 32.75 -3.30
N ASN A 140 -21.89 33.13 -2.18
CA ASN A 140 -21.87 34.49 -1.64
C ASN A 140 -20.95 34.53 -0.41
N ASP A 141 -19.76 35.14 -0.54
CA ASP A 141 -19.25 36.18 0.37
C ASP A 141 -17.79 36.57 0.03
N GLY A 142 -17.61 37.87 -0.28
CA GLY A 142 -16.47 38.74 0.09
C GLY A 142 -15.04 38.44 -0.42
N PRO A 143 -14.32 39.43 -0.99
CA PRO A 143 -12.92 39.26 -1.36
C PRO A 143 -12.02 39.39 -0.11
N ASP A 144 -10.94 38.62 -0.11
CA ASP A 144 -9.81 38.65 0.82
C ASP A 144 -9.89 37.72 2.05
N SER A 145 -9.86 36.41 1.77
CA SER A 145 -9.17 35.45 2.64
C SER A 145 -8.58 34.33 1.78
N ALA A 146 -7.25 34.35 1.64
CA ALA A 146 -6.52 33.23 1.04
C ALA A 146 -6.86 31.94 1.82
N PRO A 147 -7.11 30.80 1.14
CA PRO A 147 -7.44 29.57 1.83
C PRO A 147 -6.30 29.18 2.76
N HIS A 148 -6.60 29.11 4.07
CA HIS A 148 -5.69 28.60 5.08
C HIS A 148 -5.34 27.15 4.76
N ARG A 149 -4.22 26.96 4.07
CA ARG A 149 -3.60 25.66 3.85
C ARG A 149 -3.22 25.08 5.23
N PRO A 150 -3.61 23.85 5.58
CA PRO A 150 -3.12 23.23 6.81
C PRO A 150 -1.59 23.16 6.77
N PRO A 151 -0.90 23.33 7.91
CA PRO A 151 0.55 23.45 7.93
C PRO A 151 1.20 22.19 7.40
N SER A 152 1.91 22.32 6.27
CA SER A 152 2.76 21.25 5.74
C SER A 152 3.74 20.83 6.84
N PHE A 153 3.77 19.55 7.19
CA PHE A 153 4.68 18.95 8.17
C PHE A 153 6.15 18.87 7.66
N TYR A 154 6.59 19.92 6.96
CA TYR A 154 7.93 20.05 6.38
C TYR A 154 8.58 21.37 6.85
N PRO A 155 9.83 21.33 7.34
CA PRO A 155 10.58 22.52 7.72
C PRO A 155 10.68 23.54 6.57
N THR A 156 10.49 24.82 6.88
CA THR A 156 10.41 25.93 5.93
C THR A 156 11.69 26.16 5.10
N HIS A 157 12.84 25.63 5.53
CA HIS A 157 14.12 25.81 4.85
C HIS A 157 14.32 24.91 3.61
N LEU A 158 13.42 23.96 3.33
CA LEU A 158 13.44 23.13 2.12
C LEU A 158 12.56 23.66 0.98
N ARG A 159 11.90 24.83 1.16
CA ARG A 159 10.92 25.38 0.22
C ARG A 159 11.52 26.10 -1.01
N ASN A 160 12.83 26.39 -1.01
CA ASN A 160 13.50 27.18 -2.05
C ASN A 160 14.62 26.42 -2.75
N LEU A 161 14.32 25.25 -3.32
CA LEU A 161 15.17 24.65 -4.35
C LEU A 161 14.55 24.99 -5.72
N PRO A 162 15.27 25.71 -6.61
CA PRO A 162 14.75 26.02 -7.93
C PRO A 162 14.50 24.73 -8.70
N SER A 163 13.27 24.60 -9.22
CA SER A 163 12.85 23.56 -10.14
C SER A 163 13.66 23.66 -11.43
N LEU A 164 14.55 22.69 -11.65
CA LEU A 164 15.22 22.49 -12.92
C LEU A 164 14.33 21.59 -13.78
N GLU A 165 13.68 22.20 -14.75
CA GLU A 165 13.01 21.51 -15.85
C GLU A 165 14.05 20.71 -16.66
N THR A 166 13.72 19.46 -16.93
CA THR A 166 14.43 18.57 -17.86
C THR A 166 14.20 18.99 -19.30
N PRO A 167 15.20 18.80 -20.18
CA PRO A 167 14.94 18.36 -21.54
C PRO A 167 15.35 16.89 -21.66
N LEU A 168 14.36 15.99 -21.69
CA LEU A 168 14.53 14.67 -22.30
C LEU A 168 14.56 14.90 -23.81
N THR A 169 15.69 14.56 -24.43
CA THR A 169 15.96 14.69 -25.86
C THR A 169 15.05 13.77 -26.70
N GLU A 170 14.47 14.35 -27.74
CA GLU A 170 13.74 13.68 -28.81
C GLU A 170 14.66 12.73 -29.58
N ALA A 171 14.30 11.45 -29.66
CA ALA A 171 14.76 10.55 -30.72
C ALA A 171 13.67 10.49 -31.80
N LYS A 172 13.81 11.33 -32.83
CA LYS A 172 13.01 11.27 -34.06
C LYS A 172 13.46 10.07 -34.91
N SER A 173 12.65 9.04 -35.04
CA SER A 173 12.71 8.11 -36.18
C SER A 173 11.63 8.49 -37.19
N LYS A 174 12.08 8.84 -38.39
CA LYS A 174 11.28 9.10 -39.59
C LYS A 174 10.66 7.78 -40.06
N ALA A 175 9.34 7.72 -40.18
CA ALA A 175 8.65 6.78 -41.05
C ALA A 175 7.69 7.59 -41.94
N THR A 176 8.06 7.73 -43.20
CA THR A 176 7.22 8.27 -44.27
C THR A 176 6.50 7.10 -44.93
N ASN A 177 5.17 7.11 -44.92
CA ASN A 177 4.35 6.29 -45.81
C ASN A 177 4.42 6.86 -47.24
N PRO A 178 4.30 5.97 -48.24
CA PRO A 178 3.37 6.26 -49.32
C PRO A 178 2.36 5.12 -49.51
N ALA A 179 1.19 5.52 -49.99
CA ALA A 179 0.07 4.67 -50.34
C ALA A 179 0.22 4.05 -51.75
N ASP A 180 -0.68 3.09 -52.01
CA ASP A 180 -1.14 2.54 -53.29
C ASP A 180 -0.21 1.52 -53.99
N ASP A 181 -0.63 0.25 -54.10
CA ASP A 181 -1.38 -0.29 -55.26
C ASP A 181 -1.40 -1.84 -55.28
N LEU A 182 -2.49 -2.43 -55.83
CA LEU A 182 -2.69 -3.83 -56.29
C LEU A 182 -2.88 -4.95 -55.22
N CYS A 183 -4.07 -5.51 -54.95
CA CYS A 183 -4.94 -6.40 -55.76
C CYS A 183 -4.30 -7.73 -56.19
N ASP A 184 -4.64 -8.86 -55.54
CA ASP A 184 -5.33 -10.00 -56.18
C ASP A 184 -5.59 -11.21 -55.25
N GLN A 185 -6.89 -11.49 -55.07
CA GLN A 185 -7.58 -12.78 -55.22
C GLN A 185 -7.28 -14.05 -54.38
N CYS A 186 -8.43 -14.63 -54.02
CA CYS A 186 -8.77 -16.05 -53.77
C CYS A 186 -8.53 -16.61 -52.35
N ASP A 187 -9.40 -17.42 -51.77
CA ASP A 187 -10.74 -17.87 -52.13
C ASP A 187 -11.38 -18.47 -50.86
N LYS A 188 -12.68 -18.19 -50.69
CA LYS A 188 -13.76 -19.03 -50.13
C LYS A 188 -13.38 -20.24 -49.27
N LEU A 189 -14.00 -20.33 -48.08
CA LEU A 189 -15.02 -21.35 -47.83
C LEU A 189 -15.97 -20.95 -46.69
N SER A 190 -17.26 -21.08 -46.98
CA SER A 190 -18.43 -20.87 -46.12
C SER A 190 -18.52 -21.82 -44.92
N CYS A 191 -19.17 -21.38 -43.84
CA CYS A 191 -20.50 -21.91 -43.49
C CYS A 191 -21.22 -21.04 -42.45
N ASP A 192 -22.41 -20.59 -42.85
CA ASP A 192 -23.45 -20.01 -42.01
C ASP A 192 -23.87 -20.97 -40.89
N THR A 193 -24.18 -20.44 -39.70
CA THR A 193 -25.46 -20.73 -39.02
C THR A 193 -25.79 -19.59 -38.03
N ARG A 194 -26.85 -18.85 -38.33
CA ARG A 194 -27.58 -18.01 -37.37
C ARG A 194 -28.56 -18.88 -36.59
N VAL A 195 -28.50 -18.85 -35.27
CA VAL A 195 -29.64 -19.17 -34.39
C VAL A 195 -29.75 -18.10 -33.30
N SER A 196 -30.98 -17.60 -33.17
CA SER A 196 -31.43 -16.54 -32.28
C SER A 196 -31.45 -16.91 -30.79
N THR A 197 -31.30 -15.87 -29.96
CA THR A 197 -31.98 -15.57 -28.68
C THR A 197 -32.27 -16.73 -27.72
N ASP A 198 -31.65 -16.73 -26.53
CA ASP A 198 -32.30 -16.33 -25.27
C ASP A 198 -31.31 -16.42 -24.08
N SER A 199 -31.45 -15.51 -23.13
CA SER A 199 -31.10 -15.61 -21.70
C SER A 199 -29.64 -15.86 -21.23
N THR A 200 -29.19 -14.91 -20.39
CA THR A 200 -28.11 -15.02 -19.37
C THR A 200 -26.69 -15.33 -19.86
N GLN A 201 -25.92 -14.27 -20.15
CA GLN A 201 -24.47 -14.35 -20.18
C GLN A 201 -23.87 -13.53 -19.03
N ALA A 202 -23.24 -14.24 -18.11
CA ALA A 202 -22.27 -13.70 -17.18
C ALA A 202 -21.20 -12.95 -17.97
N ALA A 203 -20.98 -11.68 -17.62
CA ALA A 203 -19.90 -10.89 -18.18
C ALA A 203 -18.57 -11.61 -17.92
N GLY A 204 -17.83 -11.88 -18.99
CA GLY A 204 -16.54 -12.57 -18.96
C GLY A 204 -15.56 -11.85 -18.03
N ILE A 205 -14.93 -12.62 -17.15
CA ILE A 205 -13.83 -12.18 -16.30
C ILE A 205 -12.62 -11.94 -17.23
N PRO A 206 -11.98 -10.75 -17.22
CA PRO A 206 -10.78 -10.50 -18.01
C PRO A 206 -9.65 -11.49 -17.65
N ASP A 207 -9.01 -12.02 -18.68
CA ASP A 207 -8.10 -13.18 -18.66
C ASP A 207 -6.74 -12.94 -17.95
N ASP A 208 -6.35 -13.93 -17.14
CA ASP A 208 -5.01 -14.31 -16.62
C ASP A 208 -4.16 -13.33 -15.77
N VAL A 209 -4.10 -12.03 -16.07
CA VAL A 209 -3.20 -11.08 -15.37
C VAL A 209 -3.65 -10.80 -13.93
N ASP A 210 -4.96 -10.75 -13.70
CA ASP A 210 -5.54 -10.51 -12.38
C ASP A 210 -5.43 -11.76 -11.49
N ALA A 211 -5.56 -12.96 -12.07
CA ALA A 211 -5.43 -14.21 -11.33
C ALA A 211 -3.99 -14.46 -10.87
N GLY A 212 -2.99 -14.13 -11.71
CA GLY A 212 -1.57 -14.16 -11.33
C GLY A 212 -1.26 -13.18 -10.21
N THR A 213 -1.74 -11.93 -10.32
CA THR A 213 -1.56 -10.90 -9.29
C THR A 213 -2.22 -11.31 -7.96
N ALA A 214 -3.45 -11.84 -8.02
CA ALA A 214 -4.17 -12.33 -6.84
C ALA A 214 -3.38 -13.43 -6.11
N ARG A 215 -2.78 -14.37 -6.86
CA ARG A 215 -1.94 -15.44 -6.28
C ARG A 215 -0.70 -14.87 -5.62
N THR A 216 0.00 -13.93 -6.25
CA THR A 216 1.17 -13.29 -5.64
C THR A 216 0.82 -12.58 -4.33
N VAL A 217 -0.29 -11.84 -4.30
CA VAL A 217 -0.74 -11.18 -3.07
C VAL A 217 -1.16 -12.19 -2.01
N ALA A 218 -1.90 -13.24 -2.40
CA ALA A 218 -2.27 -14.35 -1.52
C ALA A 218 -1.06 -15.03 -0.88
N ASP A 219 -0.01 -15.28 -1.67
CA ASP A 219 1.26 -15.84 -1.23
C ASP A 219 1.94 -14.94 -0.19
N VAL A 220 1.94 -13.62 -0.41
CA VAL A 220 2.52 -12.66 0.53
C VAL A 220 1.77 -12.69 1.86
N PHE A 221 0.43 -12.62 1.85
CA PHE A 221 -0.37 -12.69 3.09
C PHE A 221 -0.17 -14.00 3.85
N THR A 222 -0.12 -15.12 3.13
CA THR A 222 0.06 -16.46 3.73
C THR A 222 1.48 -16.63 4.27
N GLY A 223 2.47 -16.22 3.48
CA GLY A 223 3.89 -16.49 3.68
C GLY A 223 4.66 -15.43 4.45
N CYS A 224 4.08 -14.26 4.73
CA CYS A 224 4.77 -13.21 5.51
C CYS A 224 5.23 -13.74 6.87
N SER A 225 6.39 -13.28 7.33
CA SER A 225 6.97 -13.63 8.62
C SER A 225 6.55 -12.70 9.75
N ALA A 226 6.16 -11.46 9.42
CA ALA A 226 5.68 -10.47 10.38
C ALA A 226 4.84 -9.40 9.66
N VAL A 227 3.94 -8.75 10.41
CA VAL A 227 3.10 -7.66 9.92
C VAL A 227 3.47 -6.37 10.65
N VAL A 228 3.81 -5.33 9.91
CA VAL A 228 4.27 -4.06 10.46
C VAL A 228 3.43 -2.93 9.91
N GLY A 229 3.04 -1.98 10.76
CA GLY A 229 2.46 -0.71 10.34
C GLY A 229 2.97 0.42 11.21
N ILE A 230 3.70 1.36 10.62
CA ILE A 230 4.19 2.55 11.32
C ILE A 230 3.29 3.72 10.92
N HIS A 231 2.55 4.25 11.89
CA HIS A 231 1.48 5.23 11.68
C HIS A 231 0.44 4.79 10.65
N PRO A 232 -0.13 3.57 10.77
CA PRO A 232 -0.94 2.98 9.70
C PRO A 232 -2.39 3.50 9.66
N ASP A 233 -2.61 4.79 9.92
CA ASP A 233 -3.89 5.49 9.92
C ASP A 233 -5.08 4.61 10.42
N GLN A 234 -6.03 4.31 9.54
CA GLN A 234 -7.24 3.55 9.85
C GLN A 234 -6.98 2.03 10.02
N ALA A 235 -5.87 1.52 9.50
CA ALA A 235 -5.53 0.10 9.41
C ALA A 235 -4.94 -0.50 10.70
N ALA A 236 -4.60 0.31 11.71
CA ALA A 236 -3.97 -0.15 12.95
C ALA A 236 -4.71 -1.34 13.63
N GLY A 237 -6.03 -1.28 13.76
CA GLY A 237 -6.82 -2.38 14.34
C GLY A 237 -6.80 -3.64 13.47
N HIS A 238 -6.97 -3.46 12.17
CA HIS A 238 -6.98 -4.53 11.18
C HIS A 238 -5.66 -5.31 11.12
N ILE A 239 -4.52 -4.61 11.28
CA ILE A 239 -3.21 -5.26 11.38
C ILE A 239 -3.19 -6.24 12.56
N VAL A 240 -3.62 -5.80 13.74
CA VAL A 240 -3.64 -6.63 14.95
C VAL A 240 -4.58 -7.82 14.77
N GLU A 241 -5.79 -7.59 14.26
CA GLU A 241 -6.77 -8.64 14.00
C GLU A 241 -6.26 -9.69 13.02
N PHE A 242 -5.69 -9.27 11.89
CA PHE A 242 -5.09 -10.16 10.90
C PHE A 242 -3.96 -10.98 11.51
N ALA A 243 -3.02 -10.32 12.20
CA ALA A 243 -1.83 -10.95 12.75
C ALA A 243 -2.18 -11.98 13.85
N VAL A 244 -3.10 -11.65 14.75
CA VAL A 244 -3.58 -12.58 15.79
C VAL A 244 -4.30 -13.76 15.15
N ALA A 245 -5.20 -13.51 14.18
CA ALA A 245 -5.97 -14.57 13.52
C ALA A 245 -5.11 -15.54 12.71
N THR A 246 -4.00 -15.06 12.14
CA THR A 246 -3.08 -15.86 11.32
C THR A 246 -1.83 -16.31 12.06
N ARG A 247 -1.75 -16.04 13.38
CA ARG A 247 -0.60 -16.32 14.23
C ARG A 247 0.71 -15.78 13.63
N LYS A 248 0.70 -14.52 13.19
CA LYS A 248 1.89 -13.82 12.73
C LYS A 248 2.32 -12.80 13.79
N PRO A 249 3.63 -12.67 14.07
CA PRO A 249 4.13 -11.54 14.86
C PRO A 249 3.72 -10.21 14.23
N PHE A 250 3.44 -9.20 15.07
CA PHE A 250 3.16 -7.85 14.58
C PHE A 250 3.87 -6.75 15.37
N LEU A 251 4.02 -5.60 14.71
CA LEU A 251 4.35 -4.32 15.33
C LEU A 251 3.51 -3.21 14.72
N VAL A 252 2.81 -2.44 15.55
CA VAL A 252 2.00 -1.29 15.12
C VAL A 252 2.39 -0.06 15.93
N VAL A 253 2.66 1.06 15.26
CA VAL A 253 2.80 2.38 15.90
C VAL A 253 1.55 3.21 15.58
N PRO A 254 0.50 3.20 16.40
CA PRO A 254 -0.74 3.91 16.09
C PRO A 254 -0.60 5.43 16.31
N CYS A 255 -1.09 6.22 15.35
CA CYS A 255 -1.06 7.68 15.39
C CYS A 255 -2.44 8.32 15.69
N CYS A 256 -3.48 7.81 15.05
CA CYS A 256 -4.81 8.41 14.99
C CYS A 256 -5.90 7.41 15.43
N VAL A 257 -6.87 7.88 16.22
CA VAL A 257 -7.92 7.02 16.81
C VAL A 257 -9.06 6.73 15.83
N TYR A 258 -9.40 7.71 14.98
CA TYR A 258 -10.53 7.66 14.04
C TYR A 258 -11.86 7.26 14.70
N SER A 259 -12.16 7.80 15.89
CA SER A 259 -13.34 7.43 16.68
C SER A 259 -14.68 7.57 15.93
N SER A 260 -14.81 8.57 15.04
CA SER A 260 -15.99 8.72 14.19
C SER A 260 -16.13 7.64 13.11
N ALA A 261 -15.01 7.18 12.54
CA ALA A 261 -15.03 6.11 11.53
C ALA A 261 -15.17 4.72 12.17
N PHE A 262 -14.77 4.57 13.43
CA PHE A 262 -14.83 3.30 14.17
C PHE A 262 -15.63 3.41 15.48
N PRO A 263 -16.92 3.78 15.42
CA PRO A 263 -17.75 3.98 16.63
C PRO A 263 -18.00 2.68 17.40
N LYS A 264 -17.73 1.51 16.80
CA LYS A 264 -17.89 0.19 17.39
C LYS A 264 -16.64 -0.30 18.14
N ARG A 265 -15.52 0.43 18.11
CA ARG A 265 -14.34 0.09 18.92
C ARG A 265 -14.67 0.36 20.38
N MET A 266 -14.75 -0.72 21.15
CA MET A 266 -15.06 -0.70 22.58
C MET A 266 -13.92 -1.35 23.36
N LEU A 267 -13.57 -0.77 24.50
CA LEU A 267 -12.72 -1.38 25.50
C LEU A 267 -13.45 -2.58 26.17
N PRO A 268 -12.72 -3.48 26.85
CA PRO A 268 -13.31 -4.62 27.55
C PRO A 268 -14.36 -4.26 28.60
N ASP A 269 -14.31 -3.04 29.15
CA ASP A 269 -15.28 -2.50 30.11
C ASP A 269 -16.54 -1.90 29.45
N GLY A 270 -16.62 -1.96 28.12
CA GLY A 270 -17.73 -1.44 27.31
C GLY A 270 -17.61 0.04 26.95
N GLN A 271 -16.53 0.74 27.33
CA GLN A 271 -16.36 2.15 26.97
C GLN A 271 -15.93 2.32 25.50
N PRO A 272 -16.47 3.33 24.78
CA PRO A 272 -16.03 3.62 23.42
C PRO A 272 -14.62 4.19 23.39
N VAL A 273 -13.83 3.77 22.41
CA VAL A 273 -12.46 4.24 22.19
C VAL A 273 -12.48 5.64 21.58
N LYS A 274 -12.10 6.66 22.37
CA LYS A 274 -12.12 8.07 21.96
C LYS A 274 -10.78 8.78 22.11
N THR A 275 -9.92 8.33 23.03
CA THR A 275 -8.58 8.88 23.22
C THR A 275 -7.51 7.97 22.63
N TRP A 276 -6.30 8.51 22.49
CA TRP A 276 -5.18 7.73 21.97
C TRP A 276 -4.73 6.64 22.96
N GLU A 277 -4.79 6.93 24.26
CA GLU A 277 -4.48 5.97 25.33
C GLU A 277 -5.48 4.80 25.31
N GLN A 278 -6.77 5.10 25.19
CA GLN A 278 -7.81 4.06 25.02
C GLN A 278 -7.59 3.27 23.73
N PHE A 279 -7.06 3.89 22.68
CA PHE A 279 -6.76 3.17 21.45
C PHE A 279 -5.61 2.18 21.62
N ILE A 280 -4.55 2.55 22.34
CA ILE A 280 -3.47 1.63 22.73
C ILE A 280 -4.04 0.45 23.53
N GLU A 281 -4.85 0.73 24.55
CA GLU A 281 -5.49 -0.30 25.38
C GLU A 281 -6.40 -1.23 24.55
N TYR A 282 -7.16 -0.66 23.63
CA TYR A 282 -7.98 -1.43 22.69
C TYR A 282 -7.13 -2.37 21.84
N LEU A 283 -6.06 -1.89 21.21
CA LEU A 283 -5.17 -2.74 20.41
C LEU A 283 -4.53 -3.86 21.25
N MET A 284 -4.13 -3.55 22.48
CA MET A 284 -3.59 -4.55 23.41
C MET A 284 -4.64 -5.58 23.82
N SER A 285 -5.92 -5.19 23.91
CA SER A 285 -7.02 -6.11 24.23
C SER A 285 -7.33 -7.10 23.10
N LEU A 286 -7.07 -6.73 21.84
CA LEU A 286 -7.19 -7.61 20.68
C LEU A 286 -6.11 -8.70 20.65
N ALA A 287 -4.95 -8.44 21.25
CA ALA A 287 -3.82 -9.37 21.31
C ALA A 287 -3.37 -9.57 22.77
N PRO A 288 -4.06 -10.42 23.55
CA PRO A 288 -3.66 -10.73 24.91
C PRO A 288 -2.19 -11.18 24.98
N GLY A 289 -1.46 -10.60 25.92
CA GLY A 289 -0.03 -10.79 26.07
C GLY A 289 0.80 -9.68 25.44
N SER A 290 0.30 -8.99 24.40
CA SER A 290 1.01 -7.93 23.67
C SER A 290 1.71 -6.91 24.58
N GLN A 291 2.82 -6.38 24.09
CA GLN A 291 3.69 -5.47 24.82
C GLN A 291 3.71 -4.10 24.16
N ARG A 292 4.15 -3.10 24.92
CA ARG A 292 4.36 -1.73 24.43
C ARG A 292 5.81 -1.30 24.59
N HIS A 293 6.31 -0.52 23.64
CA HIS A 293 7.66 0.05 23.71
C HIS A 293 7.66 1.47 23.15
N THR A 294 8.39 2.39 23.80
CA THR A 294 8.55 3.77 23.32
C THR A 294 9.79 3.85 22.45
N LEU A 295 9.62 4.24 21.19
CA LEU A 295 10.69 4.38 20.21
C LEU A 295 11.36 5.76 20.30
N ASP A 296 12.65 5.81 19.94
CA ASP A 296 13.50 7.00 20.03
C ASP A 296 13.26 7.98 18.85
N PHE A 297 12.04 8.50 18.75
CA PHE A 297 11.68 9.59 17.83
C PHE A 297 10.50 10.43 18.36
N GLU A 298 10.31 11.61 17.79
CA GLU A 298 9.28 12.58 18.21
C GLU A 298 7.87 12.22 17.72
N GLY A 299 6.84 12.74 18.41
CA GLY A 299 5.44 12.52 18.04
C GLY A 299 4.87 11.21 18.60
N ARG A 300 3.99 10.54 17.85
CA ARG A 300 3.39 9.26 18.26
C ARG A 300 4.41 8.13 18.08
N ASN A 301 5.04 7.74 19.18
CA ASN A 301 6.22 6.86 19.16
C ASN A 301 6.06 5.58 20.01
N VAL A 302 4.86 5.30 20.52
CA VAL A 302 4.59 4.04 21.23
C VAL A 302 4.23 2.96 20.21
N ALA A 303 5.03 1.91 20.18
CA ALA A 303 4.75 0.68 19.44
C ALA A 303 4.00 -0.31 20.32
N VAL A 304 2.96 -0.95 19.77
CA VAL A 304 2.32 -2.15 20.30
C VAL A 304 2.80 -3.33 19.47
N TYR A 305 3.29 -4.39 20.10
CA TYR A 305 3.84 -5.54 19.40
C TYR A 305 3.54 -6.85 20.12
N TRP A 306 3.51 -7.94 19.35
CA TRP A 306 3.14 -9.27 19.82
C TRP A 306 3.78 -10.36 18.98
N SER A 307 4.01 -11.53 19.57
CA SER A 307 4.37 -12.76 18.86
C SER A 307 3.55 -13.93 19.37
N PRO A 308 3.18 -14.91 18.52
CA PRO A 308 2.56 -16.16 18.95
C PRO A 308 3.45 -17.08 19.80
N ASP A 309 4.77 -16.84 19.82
CA ASP A 309 5.78 -17.81 20.28
C ASP A 309 6.51 -17.42 21.58
N TRP A 310 6.12 -16.32 22.24
CA TRP A 310 6.66 -15.98 23.58
C TRP A 310 5.59 -15.99 24.65
#